data_AF-A0A3P7IB45-F1
#
_entry.id   AF-A0A3P7IB45-F1
#
_cell.length_a   1.000
_cell.length_b   1.000
_cell.length_c   1.000
_cell.angle_alpha   90.00
_cell.angle_beta   90.00
_cell.angle_gamma   90.00
#
_symmetry.space_group_name_H-M   'P 1'
#
loop_
_entity.id
_entity.type
_entity.pdbx_description
1 polymer ?
#
loop_
_entity_poly.entity_id
_entity_poly.type
_entity_poly.pdbx_seq_one_letter_code
_entity_poly.pdbx_strand_id
1 'polypeptide(L)'
;MELNSDFVGGRGRKKGESTAQVSSKTEEADEDASESAPESSEEQIFAGKLFILTSANRPNIDTGFKKKFMTDFISSHGGLVVDDMKEVDEHPEMERFLISDTHYRTHKYLAALVRAMPCVSHEWIYKCLDEKKLVDYKSYLLPSGVSILDDREYPLPKQRGVLLRNKRVMVHSNVIPPSKKSMSFEQIWVPMVPQLGGEVVSEMPNEEGKLDILLTDHSATASLVEKARKIGSAVVSSEWLIQVSF
;
A
#
# COMPACT_ATOMS: atom_id res chain seq x y z
N MET A 1 51.21 18.18 -27.73
CA MET A 1 51.44 17.85 -29.15
C MET A 1 50.05 17.70 -29.77
N GLU A 2 49.31 18.77 -29.99
CA GLU A 2 49.58 19.97 -30.80
C GLU A 2 49.67 19.68 -32.30
N LEU A 3 48.88 20.47 -33.06
CA LEU A 3 48.91 20.75 -34.50
C LEU A 3 48.22 19.73 -35.42
N ASN A 4 47.57 20.08 -36.52
CA ASN A 4 46.91 21.29 -37.08
C ASN A 4 46.51 20.86 -38.52
N SER A 5 45.40 21.37 -39.05
CA SER A 5 45.14 21.73 -40.47
C SER A 5 43.64 21.64 -40.75
N ASP A 6 42.98 22.50 -41.51
CA ASP A 6 43.39 23.72 -42.18
C ASP A 6 42.18 24.61 -42.44
N PHE A 7 42.46 25.90 -42.58
CA PHE A 7 41.54 27.01 -42.77
C PHE A 7 41.74 27.61 -44.17
N VAL A 8 40.67 27.81 -44.94
CA VAL A 8 40.53 28.84 -45.99
C VAL A 8 39.02 29.05 -46.15
N GLY A 9 38.39 30.23 -46.17
CA GLY A 9 38.81 31.62 -46.35
C GLY A 9 37.75 32.30 -47.22
N GLY A 10 37.18 33.44 -46.79
CA GLY A 10 36.20 34.18 -47.60
C GLY A 10 35.64 35.43 -46.94
N ARG A 11 36.28 36.57 -47.21
CA ARG A 11 35.95 37.93 -46.73
C ARG A 11 34.71 38.53 -47.41
N GLY A 12 34.02 39.42 -46.70
CA GLY A 12 33.18 40.46 -47.33
C GLY A 12 32.44 41.34 -46.32
N ARG A 13 32.92 42.56 -46.09
CA ARG A 13 32.40 43.56 -45.15
C ARG A 13 31.93 44.78 -45.95
N LYS A 14 30.69 45.28 -45.81
CA LYS A 14 30.40 46.73 -45.77
C LYS A 14 28.95 47.07 -45.43
N LYS A 15 28.86 48.19 -44.71
CA LYS A 15 27.74 48.93 -44.11
C LYS A 15 26.65 49.37 -45.09
N GLY A 16 25.45 49.55 -44.53
CA GLY A 16 24.44 50.52 -44.95
C GLY A 16 23.37 50.71 -43.87
N GLU A 17 23.47 51.78 -43.10
CA GLU A 17 22.39 52.33 -42.27
C GLU A 17 21.59 53.32 -43.11
N SER A 18 20.24 53.29 -43.05
CA SER A 18 19.39 54.49 -42.99
C SER A 18 17.89 54.17 -42.84
N THR A 19 17.36 54.57 -41.67
CA THR A 19 16.06 55.26 -41.40
C THR A 19 14.72 54.80 -42.00
N ALA A 20 13.87 54.30 -41.08
CA ALA A 20 12.51 54.73 -40.71
C ALA A 20 11.53 55.31 -41.76
N GLN A 21 10.33 54.70 -41.87
CA GLN A 21 9.03 55.34 -41.51
C GLN A 21 7.82 54.38 -41.69
N VAL A 22 7.09 54.18 -40.58
CA VAL A 22 5.61 54.21 -40.38
C VAL A 22 4.69 53.88 -41.58
N SER A 23 3.84 52.85 -41.46
CA SER A 23 2.39 53.03 -41.20
C SER A 23 1.59 51.73 -41.32
N SER A 24 0.59 51.66 -40.45
CA SER A 24 -0.47 50.68 -40.22
C SER A 24 -1.27 50.21 -41.44
N LYS A 25 -1.69 48.93 -41.39
CA LYS A 25 -2.96 48.31 -41.85
C LYS A 25 -2.74 46.78 -41.82
N THR A 26 -3.65 45.87 -41.57
CA THR A 26 -5.00 45.75 -41.01
C THR A 26 -5.16 44.23 -40.86
N GLU A 27 -5.98 43.80 -39.90
CA GLU A 27 -6.29 42.41 -39.58
C GLU A 27 -6.73 41.59 -40.80
N GLU A 28 -6.26 40.36 -40.88
CA GLU A 28 -7.03 39.19 -41.32
C GLU A 28 -6.32 37.96 -40.74
N ALA A 29 -6.89 37.42 -39.65
CA ALA A 29 -6.52 36.15 -39.07
C ALA A 29 -7.32 35.07 -39.80
N ASP A 30 -6.64 34.21 -40.54
CA ASP A 30 -7.18 32.94 -41.01
C ASP A 30 -7.40 32.04 -39.78
N GLU A 31 -8.67 31.87 -39.42
CA GLU A 31 -9.16 30.71 -38.70
C GLU A 31 -9.09 29.51 -39.66
N ASP A 32 -8.35 28.48 -39.29
CA ASP A 32 -8.88 27.14 -39.04
C ASP A 32 -7.78 26.09 -39.22
N ALA A 33 -7.08 25.83 -38.13
CA ALA A 33 -6.34 24.59 -37.93
C ALA A 33 -6.60 24.15 -36.49
N SER A 34 -7.80 23.64 -36.25
CA SER A 34 -8.10 22.84 -35.07
C SER A 34 -7.30 21.53 -35.16
N GLU A 35 -6.04 21.60 -34.74
CA GLU A 35 -5.28 20.41 -34.32
C GLU A 35 -6.03 19.81 -33.12
N SER A 36 -6.84 18.79 -33.41
CA SER A 36 -7.41 17.91 -32.41
C SER A 36 -6.26 17.16 -31.73
N ALA A 37 -5.83 17.67 -30.59
CA ALA A 37 -5.01 16.93 -29.65
C ALA A 37 -5.78 15.65 -29.25
N PRO A 38 -5.13 14.48 -29.16
CA PRO A 38 -5.78 13.27 -28.68
C PRO A 38 -5.91 13.38 -27.16
N GLU A 39 -6.94 14.07 -26.68
CA GLU A 39 -7.36 13.93 -25.28
C GLU A 39 -8.14 12.61 -25.13
N SER A 40 -7.44 11.48 -25.18
CA SER A 40 -7.91 10.30 -24.46
C SER A 40 -7.50 10.48 -23.00
N SER A 41 -8.18 11.37 -22.27
CA SER A 41 -8.15 11.26 -20.82
C SER A 41 -8.83 9.93 -20.49
N GLU A 42 -8.02 8.90 -20.20
CA GLU A 42 -8.56 7.63 -19.73
C GLU A 42 -9.51 7.93 -18.56
N GLU A 43 -10.69 7.32 -18.58
CA GLU A 43 -11.72 7.62 -17.60
C GLU A 43 -11.16 7.37 -16.19
N GLN A 44 -11.19 8.39 -15.33
CA GLN A 44 -10.57 8.35 -14.00
C GLN A 44 -11.45 7.60 -12.99
N ILE A 45 -11.80 6.35 -13.31
CA ILE A 45 -12.79 5.54 -12.58
C ILE A 45 -12.34 5.21 -11.14
N PHE A 46 -11.04 5.31 -10.85
CA PHE A 46 -10.47 5.08 -9.52
C PHE A 46 -10.03 6.37 -8.82
N ALA A 47 -10.44 7.54 -9.30
CA ALA A 47 -10.15 8.82 -8.64
C ALA A 47 -10.54 8.80 -7.15
N GLY A 48 -9.63 9.26 -6.29
CA GLY A 48 -9.82 9.30 -4.83
C GLY A 48 -9.74 7.93 -4.14
N LYS A 49 -9.24 6.89 -4.82
CA LYS A 49 -9.08 5.54 -4.27
C LYS A 49 -7.62 5.12 -4.18
N LEU A 50 -7.30 4.44 -3.08
CA LEU A 50 -5.99 3.91 -2.77
C LEU A 50 -6.05 2.39 -2.71
N PHE A 51 -5.06 1.73 -3.29
CA PHE A 51 -4.98 0.29 -3.42
C PHE A 51 -3.66 -0.24 -2.89
N ILE A 52 -3.74 -1.35 -2.15
CA ILE A 52 -2.58 -2.16 -1.81
C ILE A 52 -2.81 -3.59 -2.30
N LEU A 53 -1.85 -4.12 -3.05
CA LEU A 53 -1.97 -5.45 -3.67
C LEU A 53 -1.14 -6.47 -2.90
N THR A 54 -1.74 -7.63 -2.61
CA THR A 54 -1.03 -8.74 -1.96
C THR A 54 -1.34 -10.08 -2.61
N SER A 55 -0.33 -10.94 -2.62
CA SER A 55 -0.45 -12.33 -3.02
C SER A 55 0.53 -13.17 -2.20
N ALA A 56 0.30 -14.48 -2.14
CA ALA A 56 1.27 -15.43 -1.63
C ALA A 56 1.83 -16.28 -2.78
N ASN A 57 3.07 -16.74 -2.66
CA ASN A 57 3.63 -17.64 -3.64
C ASN A 57 2.93 -19.01 -3.52
N ARG A 58 2.12 -19.34 -4.53
CA ARG A 58 1.42 -20.61 -4.65
C ARG A 58 1.93 -21.33 -5.90
N PRO A 59 2.98 -22.15 -5.77
CA PRO A 59 3.55 -22.82 -6.93
C PRO A 59 2.48 -23.67 -7.63
N ASN A 60 2.42 -23.58 -8.96
CA ASN A 60 1.53 -24.35 -9.84
C ASN A 60 0.04 -23.98 -9.81
N ILE A 61 -0.33 -22.78 -9.35
CA ILE A 61 -1.69 -22.27 -9.47
C ILE A 61 -1.65 -20.92 -10.20
N ASP A 62 -2.17 -20.86 -11.44
CA ASP A 62 -2.46 -19.56 -12.06
C ASP A 62 -3.79 -19.07 -11.51
N THR A 63 -3.72 -18.04 -10.69
CA THR A 63 -4.88 -17.48 -10.00
C THR A 63 -5.54 -16.36 -10.78
N GLY A 64 -4.99 -15.99 -11.94
CA GLY A 64 -5.41 -14.78 -12.67
C GLY A 64 -4.86 -13.49 -12.06
N PHE A 65 -4.23 -13.53 -10.89
CA PHE A 65 -3.70 -12.34 -10.21
C PHE A 65 -2.44 -11.78 -10.89
N LYS A 66 -2.60 -10.86 -11.85
CA LYS A 66 -1.48 -10.23 -12.55
C LYS A 66 -1.11 -8.87 -11.91
N LYS A 67 -0.32 -8.89 -10.82
CA LYS A 67 0.01 -7.67 -10.00
C LYS A 67 0.42 -6.47 -10.85
N LYS A 68 1.39 -6.64 -11.76
CA LYS A 68 1.88 -5.53 -12.61
C LYS A 68 0.77 -4.92 -13.46
N PHE A 69 0.00 -5.76 -14.14
CA PHE A 69 -1.11 -5.30 -14.98
C PHE A 69 -2.12 -4.49 -14.17
N MET A 70 -2.55 -4.99 -13.00
CA MET A 70 -3.50 -4.29 -12.16
C MET A 70 -2.93 -2.97 -11.62
N THR A 71 -1.66 -2.95 -11.22
CA THR A 71 -1.00 -1.71 -10.81
C THR A 71 -1.02 -0.67 -11.93
N ASP A 72 -0.63 -1.05 -13.14
CA ASP A 72 -0.62 -0.15 -14.30
C ASP A 72 -2.03 0.36 -14.62
N PHE A 73 -3.02 -0.53 -14.65
CA PHE A 73 -4.42 -0.19 -14.95
C PHE A 73 -5.03 0.75 -13.90
N ILE A 74 -4.87 0.42 -12.61
CA ILE A 74 -5.39 1.26 -11.52
C ILE A 74 -4.79 2.67 -11.59
N SER A 75 -3.47 2.76 -11.79
CA SER A 75 -2.76 4.03 -11.82
C SER A 75 -3.09 4.88 -13.05
N SER A 76 -3.25 4.28 -14.24
CA SER A 76 -3.63 5.05 -15.43
C SER A 76 -5.08 5.59 -15.36
N HIS A 77 -5.93 4.95 -14.54
CA HIS A 77 -7.33 5.33 -14.32
C HIS A 77 -7.56 6.08 -13.00
N GLY A 78 -6.53 6.76 -12.47
CA GLY A 78 -6.65 7.74 -11.38
C GLY A 78 -6.57 7.19 -9.96
N GLY A 79 -6.28 5.89 -9.79
CA GLY A 79 -6.07 5.26 -8.49
C GLY A 79 -4.62 5.31 -8.02
N LEU A 80 -4.41 5.44 -6.71
CA LEU A 80 -3.08 5.37 -6.10
C LEU A 80 -2.76 3.93 -5.69
N VAL A 81 -1.66 3.36 -6.16
CA VAL A 81 -1.19 2.04 -5.74
C VAL A 81 0.06 2.20 -4.88
N VAL A 82 -0.01 1.73 -3.64
CA VAL A 82 1.11 1.77 -2.68
C VAL A 82 1.62 0.36 -2.38
N ASP A 83 2.86 0.24 -1.92
CA ASP A 83 3.41 -1.06 -1.51
C ASP A 83 3.54 -1.19 0.02
N ASP A 84 3.71 -0.08 0.75
CA ASP A 84 3.74 -0.09 2.23
C ASP A 84 2.37 0.29 2.82
N MET A 85 1.97 -0.39 3.90
CA MET A 85 0.76 -0.05 4.64
C MET A 85 0.88 1.28 5.39
N LYS A 86 2.10 1.78 5.64
CA LYS A 86 2.31 3.13 6.19
C LYS A 86 1.76 4.21 5.26
N GLU A 87 2.00 4.07 3.96
CA GLU A 87 1.50 5.01 2.94
C GLU A 87 -0.05 5.04 2.94
N VAL A 88 -0.71 3.91 3.24
CA VAL A 88 -2.17 3.85 3.40
C VAL A 88 -2.66 4.77 4.53
N ASP A 89 -1.91 4.89 5.62
CA ASP A 89 -2.28 5.72 6.76
C ASP A 89 -2.00 7.21 6.52
N GLU A 90 -1.10 7.53 5.59
CA GLU A 90 -0.75 8.90 5.17
C GLU A 90 -1.82 9.53 4.25
N HIS A 91 -2.75 8.72 3.73
CA HIS A 91 -3.87 9.12 2.87
C HIS A 91 -5.25 8.87 3.51
N PRO A 92 -5.57 9.51 4.65
CA PRO A 92 -6.85 9.29 5.36
C PRO A 92 -8.08 9.71 4.56
N GLU A 93 -7.93 10.62 3.59
CA GLU A 93 -8.98 11.13 2.71
C GLU A 93 -9.39 10.15 1.60
N MET A 94 -8.54 9.18 1.26
CA MET A 94 -8.79 8.25 0.17
C MET A 94 -9.59 7.03 0.62
N GLU A 95 -10.46 6.54 -0.26
CA GLU A 95 -11.12 5.24 -0.06
C GLU A 95 -10.10 4.12 -0.33
N ARG A 96 -9.88 3.26 0.65
CA ARG A 96 -8.74 2.33 0.68
C ARG A 96 -9.18 0.89 0.49
N PHE A 97 -8.46 0.15 -0.35
CA PHE A 97 -8.76 -1.23 -0.71
C PHE A 97 -7.52 -2.10 -0.65
N LEU A 98 -7.66 -3.30 -0.09
CA LEU A 98 -6.71 -4.38 -0.33
C LEU A 98 -7.23 -5.24 -1.47
N ILE A 99 -6.39 -5.51 -2.47
CA ILE A 99 -6.70 -6.39 -3.59
C ILE A 99 -5.87 -7.66 -3.51
N SER A 100 -6.55 -8.81 -3.59
CA SER A 100 -5.94 -10.14 -3.67
C SER A 100 -6.85 -11.10 -4.44
N ASP A 101 -6.35 -12.27 -4.78
CA ASP A 101 -7.13 -13.37 -5.39
C ASP A 101 -7.88 -14.23 -4.36
N THR A 102 -7.46 -14.21 -3.10
CA THR A 102 -8.14 -14.88 -2.00
C THR A 102 -7.77 -14.24 -0.66
N HIS A 103 -8.30 -14.76 0.44
CA HIS A 103 -7.87 -14.39 1.78
C HIS A 103 -6.46 -14.92 2.07
N TYR A 104 -5.65 -14.14 2.79
CA TYR A 104 -4.28 -14.51 3.09
C TYR A 104 -3.88 -14.21 4.52
N ARG A 105 -2.79 -14.83 4.95
CA ARG A 105 -2.09 -14.52 6.21
C ARG A 105 -0.83 -13.67 5.98
N THR A 106 -0.77 -12.92 4.87
CA THR A 106 0.31 -11.98 4.61
C THR A 106 0.20 -10.77 5.54
N HIS A 107 1.32 -10.11 5.83
CA HIS A 107 1.30 -8.90 6.68
C HIS A 107 0.40 -7.80 6.09
N LYS A 108 0.31 -7.65 4.77
CA LYS A 108 -0.59 -6.66 4.11
C LYS A 108 -2.06 -7.01 4.35
N TYR A 109 -2.41 -8.30 4.19
CA TYR A 109 -3.79 -8.77 4.42
C TYR A 109 -4.21 -8.55 5.87
N LEU A 110 -3.39 -9.03 6.82
CA LEU A 110 -3.66 -8.85 8.25
C LEU A 110 -3.71 -7.38 8.64
N ALA A 111 -2.83 -6.55 8.09
CA ALA A 111 -2.83 -5.11 8.36
C ALA A 111 -4.08 -4.39 7.80
N ALA A 112 -4.70 -4.93 6.75
CA ALA A 112 -6.00 -4.46 6.25
C ALA A 112 -7.14 -4.83 7.19
N LEU A 113 -7.15 -6.06 7.73
CA LEU A 113 -8.17 -6.52 8.68
C LEU A 113 -8.20 -5.67 9.94
N VAL A 114 -7.06 -5.40 10.56
CA VAL A 114 -7.00 -4.57 11.78
C VAL A 114 -7.45 -3.12 11.52
N ARG A 115 -7.40 -2.68 10.26
CA ARG A 115 -7.92 -1.40 9.78
C ARG A 115 -9.35 -1.51 9.25
N ALA A 116 -10.08 -2.61 9.45
CA ALA A 116 -11.43 -2.80 8.87
C ALA A 116 -11.51 -2.34 7.40
N MET A 117 -10.43 -2.57 6.64
CA MET A 117 -10.29 -2.13 5.26
C MET A 117 -10.90 -3.20 4.35
N PRO A 118 -11.72 -2.83 3.35
CA PRO A 118 -12.22 -3.79 2.38
C PRO A 118 -11.09 -4.60 1.76
N CYS A 119 -11.17 -5.92 1.88
CA CYS A 119 -10.33 -6.87 1.17
C CYS A 119 -11.17 -7.43 0.02
N VAL A 120 -10.76 -7.15 -1.22
CA VAL A 120 -11.57 -7.35 -2.42
C VAL A 120 -10.85 -8.28 -3.39
N SER A 121 -11.59 -9.19 -4.00
CA SER A 121 -11.10 -10.04 -5.07
C SER A 121 -10.62 -9.21 -6.25
N HIS A 122 -9.48 -9.60 -6.82
CA HIS A 122 -8.92 -9.02 -8.03
C HIS A 122 -9.87 -9.07 -9.25
N GLU A 123 -10.85 -9.97 -9.25
CA GLU A 123 -11.92 -10.02 -10.25
C GLU A 123 -12.72 -8.72 -10.31
N TRP A 124 -12.81 -7.96 -9.22
CA TRP A 124 -13.44 -6.64 -9.22
C TRP A 124 -12.71 -5.64 -10.13
N ILE A 125 -11.38 -5.70 -10.17
CA ILE A 125 -10.57 -4.85 -11.04
C ILE A 125 -10.83 -5.21 -12.51
N TYR A 126 -10.87 -6.51 -12.83
CA TYR A 126 -11.24 -6.98 -14.17
C TYR A 126 -12.67 -6.59 -14.54
N LYS A 127 -13.60 -6.64 -13.60
CA LYS A 127 -14.98 -6.20 -13.84
C LYS A 127 -15.06 -4.70 -14.16
N CYS A 128 -14.30 -3.87 -13.45
CA CYS A 128 -14.22 -2.43 -13.71
C CYS A 128 -13.59 -2.14 -15.08
N LEU A 129 -12.58 -2.91 -15.48
CA LEU A 129 -11.98 -2.87 -16.82
C LEU A 129 -13.02 -3.18 -17.91
N ASP A 130 -13.74 -4.30 -17.77
CA ASP A 130 -14.70 -4.77 -18.76
C ASP A 130 -15.89 -3.80 -18.93
N GLU A 131 -16.39 -3.26 -17.81
CA GLU A 131 -17.52 -2.31 -17.83
C GLU A 131 -17.09 -0.85 -18.06
N LYS A 132 -15.78 -0.57 -18.08
CA LYS A 132 -15.18 0.77 -18.17
C LYS A 132 -15.77 1.75 -17.15
N LYS A 133 -16.07 1.27 -15.95
CA LYS A 133 -16.62 2.10 -14.86
C LYS A 133 -16.28 1.48 -13.52
N LEU A 134 -16.41 2.28 -12.47
CA LEU A 134 -16.35 1.77 -11.11
C LEU A 134 -17.61 0.94 -10.78
N VAL A 135 -17.45 -0.36 -10.62
CA VAL A 135 -18.51 -1.29 -10.21
C VAL A 135 -18.53 -1.40 -8.68
N ASP A 136 -19.69 -1.72 -8.08
CA ASP A 136 -19.78 -1.97 -6.63
C ASP A 136 -18.91 -3.17 -6.21
N TYR A 137 -17.98 -2.93 -5.28
CA TYR A 137 -17.02 -3.94 -4.81
C TYR A 137 -17.66 -4.97 -3.86
N LYS A 138 -18.84 -4.70 -3.28
CA LYS A 138 -19.41 -5.53 -2.19
C LYS A 138 -19.61 -6.99 -2.55
N SER A 139 -19.91 -7.28 -3.82
CA SER A 139 -20.05 -8.66 -4.32
C SER A 139 -18.72 -9.40 -4.49
N TYR A 140 -17.60 -8.70 -4.36
CA TYR A 140 -16.24 -9.21 -4.49
C TYR A 140 -15.47 -9.20 -3.15
N LEU A 141 -16.15 -8.97 -2.03
CA LEU A 141 -15.51 -9.00 -0.72
C LEU A 141 -14.98 -10.40 -0.40
N LEU A 142 -13.72 -10.45 0.01
CA LEU A 142 -13.06 -11.64 0.50
C LEU A 142 -13.29 -11.81 2.00
N PRO A 143 -13.28 -13.04 2.54
CA PRO A 143 -13.42 -13.29 3.96
C PRO A 143 -12.14 -12.88 4.72
N SER A 144 -12.24 -12.64 6.03
CA SER A 144 -11.07 -12.37 6.89
C SER A 144 -10.03 -13.49 6.86
N GLY A 145 -10.50 -14.73 6.76
CA GLY A 145 -9.68 -15.94 6.78
C GLY A 145 -10.49 -17.14 7.27
N VAL A 146 -9.81 -18.28 7.42
CA VAL A 146 -10.36 -19.52 7.96
C VAL A 146 -9.90 -19.68 9.41
N SER A 147 -10.84 -19.87 10.34
CA SER A 147 -10.50 -20.12 11.72
C SER A 147 -10.00 -21.54 11.94
N ILE A 148 -8.92 -21.68 12.71
CA ILE A 148 -8.40 -23.01 13.09
C ILE A 148 -9.28 -23.73 14.12
N LEU A 149 -10.24 -23.04 14.73
CA LEU A 149 -11.10 -23.60 15.78
C LEU A 149 -12.26 -24.40 15.22
N ASP A 150 -12.83 -23.95 14.10
CA ASP A 150 -14.04 -24.53 13.50
C ASP A 150 -13.96 -24.76 11.99
N ASP A 151 -12.82 -24.43 11.35
CA ASP A 151 -12.57 -24.55 9.92
C ASP A 151 -13.56 -23.74 9.06
N ARG A 152 -14.06 -22.62 9.59
CA ARG A 152 -15.01 -21.73 8.90
C ARG A 152 -14.37 -20.41 8.47
N GLU A 153 -14.90 -19.89 7.37
CA GLU A 153 -14.61 -18.52 6.94
C GLU A 153 -15.42 -17.50 7.72
N TYR A 154 -14.79 -16.38 8.07
CA TYR A 154 -15.41 -15.28 8.80
C TYR A 154 -15.47 -14.00 7.94
N PRO A 155 -16.51 -13.17 8.10
CA PRO A 155 -16.65 -11.92 7.35
C PRO A 155 -15.64 -10.86 7.83
N LEU A 156 -15.38 -9.86 6.97
CA LEU A 156 -14.46 -8.76 7.31
C LEU A 156 -14.88 -7.99 8.58
N PRO A 157 -13.91 -7.49 9.37
CA PRO A 157 -14.19 -6.67 10.53
C PRO A 157 -14.92 -5.39 10.14
N LYS A 158 -15.94 -5.02 10.92
CA LYS A 158 -16.71 -3.78 10.69
C LYS A 158 -16.23 -2.60 11.55
N GLN A 159 -15.41 -2.87 12.57
CA GLN A 159 -14.96 -1.87 13.54
C GLN A 159 -13.44 -1.96 13.73
N ARG A 160 -12.80 -0.80 13.91
CA ARG A 160 -11.38 -0.66 14.24
C ARG A 160 -11.21 -0.48 15.75
N GLY A 161 -10.04 -0.82 16.28
CA GLY A 161 -9.66 -0.37 17.63
C GLY A 161 -10.43 -0.98 18.81
N VAL A 162 -10.99 -2.18 18.63
CA VAL A 162 -11.83 -2.84 19.66
C VAL A 162 -11.14 -4.02 20.35
N LEU A 163 -10.35 -4.80 19.62
CA LEU A 163 -9.83 -6.10 20.09
C LEU A 163 -8.82 -5.97 21.24
N LEU A 164 -7.95 -4.95 21.19
CA LEU A 164 -6.94 -4.69 22.21
C LEU A 164 -7.23 -3.42 23.01
N ARG A 165 -8.49 -2.95 23.03
CA ARG A 165 -8.86 -1.72 23.73
C ARG A 165 -8.43 -1.78 25.20
N ASN A 166 -7.74 -0.73 25.65
CA ASN A 166 -7.20 -0.60 27.01
C ASN A 166 -6.29 -1.79 27.39
N LYS A 167 -5.50 -2.30 26.44
CA LYS A 167 -4.47 -3.31 26.68
C LYS A 167 -3.12 -2.74 26.30
N ARG A 168 -2.12 -3.03 27.13
CA ARG A 168 -0.72 -2.74 26.85
C ARG A 168 -0.05 -4.01 26.37
N VAL A 169 0.56 -3.94 25.21
CA VAL A 169 1.11 -5.08 24.50
C VAL A 169 2.58 -4.84 24.21
N MET A 170 3.42 -5.76 24.65
CA MET A 170 4.81 -5.84 24.26
C MET A 170 4.93 -6.86 23.15
N VAL A 171 5.57 -6.49 22.05
CA VAL A 171 5.86 -7.36 20.91
C VAL A 171 7.35 -7.66 20.93
N HIS A 172 7.72 -8.94 20.93
CA HIS A 172 9.14 -9.31 21.00
C HIS A 172 9.45 -10.66 20.35
N SER A 173 10.53 -10.71 19.59
CA SER A 173 11.12 -11.91 19.02
C SER A 173 12.65 -11.82 19.05
N ASN A 174 13.31 -12.96 19.19
CA ASN A 174 14.76 -13.12 19.00
C ASN A 174 15.09 -13.66 17.59
N VAL A 175 14.10 -13.85 16.72
CA VAL A 175 14.31 -14.30 15.34
C VAL A 175 14.84 -13.15 14.50
N ILE A 176 16.03 -13.34 13.94
CA ILE A 176 16.61 -12.40 12.97
C ILE A 176 16.02 -12.69 11.59
N PRO A 177 15.51 -11.68 10.85
CA PRO A 177 15.01 -11.88 9.50
C PRO A 177 16.07 -12.51 8.60
N PRO A 178 15.69 -13.44 7.71
CA PRO A 178 16.64 -14.14 6.85
C PRO A 178 17.28 -13.22 5.80
N SER A 179 16.69 -12.05 5.55
CA SER A 179 17.22 -11.05 4.63
C SER A 179 16.84 -9.63 5.04
N LYS A 180 17.59 -8.62 4.58
CA LYS A 180 17.24 -7.20 4.76
C LYS A 180 15.93 -6.79 4.09
N LYS A 181 15.41 -7.60 3.16
CA LYS A 181 14.12 -7.37 2.48
C LYS A 181 12.94 -7.98 3.23
N SER A 182 13.22 -8.86 4.19
CA SER A 182 12.20 -9.52 5.01
C SER A 182 11.95 -8.68 6.25
N MET A 183 10.69 -8.45 6.58
CA MET A 183 10.34 -7.76 7.83
C MET A 183 10.57 -8.65 9.05
N SER A 184 10.99 -8.05 10.16
CA SER A 184 11.00 -8.69 11.47
C SER A 184 9.60 -8.86 12.04
N PHE A 185 9.50 -9.69 13.08
CA PHE A 185 8.27 -9.89 13.82
C PHE A 185 7.72 -8.57 14.37
N GLU A 186 8.58 -7.74 14.97
CA GLU A 186 8.23 -6.43 15.49
C GLU A 186 7.78 -5.47 14.39
N GLN A 187 8.48 -5.45 13.26
CA GLN A 187 8.12 -4.58 12.12
C GLN A 187 6.71 -4.89 11.58
N ILE A 188 6.24 -6.13 11.72
CA ILE A 188 4.89 -6.54 11.34
C ILE A 188 3.88 -6.21 12.43
N TRP A 189 4.14 -6.62 13.68
CA TRP A 189 3.12 -6.66 14.73
C TRP A 189 3.04 -5.38 15.58
N VAL A 190 4.15 -4.67 15.78
CA VAL A 190 4.13 -3.39 16.55
C VAL A 190 3.16 -2.39 15.92
N PRO A 191 3.16 -2.15 14.60
CA PRO A 191 2.22 -1.20 13.98
C PRO A 191 0.75 -1.64 14.04
N MET A 192 0.47 -2.93 14.23
CA MET A 192 -0.91 -3.45 14.32
C MET A 192 -1.54 -3.22 15.69
N VAL A 193 -0.75 -3.18 16.77
CA VAL A 193 -1.26 -3.02 18.14
C VAL A 193 -2.11 -1.75 18.30
N PRO A 194 -1.67 -0.54 17.87
CA PRO A 194 -2.50 0.65 17.95
C PRO A 194 -3.77 0.58 17.09
N GLN A 195 -3.72 -0.05 15.92
CA GLN A 195 -4.88 -0.22 15.04
C GLN A 195 -5.96 -1.10 15.67
N LEU A 196 -5.53 -2.05 16.50
CA LEU A 196 -6.39 -2.91 17.31
C LEU A 196 -6.86 -2.24 18.62
N GLY A 197 -6.41 -1.02 18.91
CA GLY A 197 -6.81 -0.22 20.08
C GLY A 197 -5.93 -0.43 21.31
N GLY A 198 -4.80 -1.13 21.16
CA GLY A 198 -3.83 -1.35 22.22
C GLY A 198 -2.73 -0.29 22.25
N GLU A 199 -2.01 -0.24 23.36
CA GLU A 199 -0.81 0.58 23.56
C GLU A 199 0.44 -0.31 23.46
N VAL A 200 1.47 0.14 22.76
CA VAL A 200 2.73 -0.60 22.66
C VAL A 200 3.60 -0.32 23.87
N VAL A 201 4.12 -1.37 24.49
CA VAL A 201 5.15 -1.31 25.52
C VAL A 201 6.48 -1.75 24.93
N SER A 202 7.46 -0.86 24.92
CA SER A 202 8.76 -1.10 24.28
C SER A 202 9.67 -2.04 25.07
N GLU A 203 9.53 -2.09 26.40
CA GLU A 203 10.42 -2.84 27.29
C GLU A 203 9.64 -3.58 28.38
N MET A 204 10.13 -4.76 28.77
CA MET A 204 9.48 -5.61 29.78
C MET A 204 9.49 -4.93 31.16
N PRO A 205 8.33 -4.49 31.69
CA PRO A 205 8.28 -3.81 32.97
C PRO A 205 8.55 -4.77 34.13
N ASN A 206 8.73 -4.21 35.34
CA ASN A 206 8.98 -4.97 36.56
C ASN A 206 7.75 -5.03 37.50
N GLU A 207 6.79 -4.13 37.31
CA GLU A 207 5.60 -3.98 38.16
C GLU A 207 4.40 -4.68 37.53
N GLU A 208 3.47 -5.18 38.36
CA GLU A 208 2.34 -6.01 37.95
C GLU A 208 1.46 -5.36 36.88
N GLY A 209 0.40 -4.61 37.15
CA GLY A 209 -0.47 -4.09 36.08
C GLY A 209 0.13 -3.03 35.15
N LYS A 210 1.33 -3.22 34.56
CA LYS A 210 2.02 -2.39 33.55
C LYS A 210 2.10 -3.06 32.17
N LEU A 211 1.92 -4.37 32.08
CA LEU A 211 1.85 -5.11 30.82
C LEU A 211 0.69 -6.10 30.87
N ASP A 212 -0.16 -6.10 29.85
CA ASP A 212 -1.29 -7.02 29.77
C ASP A 212 -0.95 -8.25 28.92
N ILE A 213 -0.22 -8.04 27.81
CA ILE A 213 0.06 -9.08 26.82
C ILE A 213 1.52 -9.00 26.35
N LEU A 214 2.24 -10.12 26.44
CA LEU A 214 3.47 -10.36 25.70
C LEU A 214 3.13 -11.16 24.43
N LEU A 215 3.18 -10.49 23.28
CA LEU A 215 3.06 -11.11 21.97
C LEU A 215 4.47 -11.51 21.49
N THR A 216 4.69 -12.82 21.34
CA THR A 216 6.02 -13.35 21.01
C THR A 216 5.93 -14.59 20.11
N ASP A 217 7.06 -15.22 19.82
CA ASP A 217 7.14 -16.44 19.02
C ASP A 217 7.96 -17.52 19.74
N HIS A 218 8.29 -18.60 19.02
CA HIS A 218 9.04 -19.74 19.54
C HIS A 218 10.45 -19.39 20.03
N SER A 219 10.98 -18.21 19.70
CA SER A 219 12.32 -17.76 20.13
C SER A 219 12.33 -17.07 21.50
N ALA A 220 11.17 -16.89 22.14
CA ALA A 220 11.07 -16.33 23.48
C ALA A 220 11.88 -17.13 24.50
N THR A 221 12.73 -16.46 25.28
CA THR A 221 13.50 -17.13 26.33
C THR A 221 12.62 -17.49 27.51
N ALA A 222 12.96 -18.58 28.22
CA ALA A 222 12.23 -18.99 29.43
C ALA A 222 12.17 -17.87 30.48
N SER A 223 13.27 -17.13 30.65
CA SER A 223 13.37 -15.98 31.57
C SER A 223 12.39 -14.86 31.21
N LEU A 224 12.27 -14.51 29.92
CA LEU A 224 11.32 -13.51 29.46
C LEU A 224 9.87 -13.93 29.74
N VAL A 225 9.54 -15.19 29.43
CA VAL A 225 8.20 -15.75 29.63
C VAL A 225 7.85 -15.81 31.12
N GLU A 226 8.79 -16.25 31.97
CA GLU A 226 8.60 -16.28 33.42
C GLU A 226 8.41 -14.88 33.99
N LYS A 227 9.22 -13.91 33.54
CA LYS A 227 9.08 -12.51 33.96
C LYS A 227 7.71 -11.95 33.60
N ALA A 228 7.24 -12.16 32.37
CA ALA A 228 5.92 -11.71 31.92
C ALA A 228 4.79 -12.32 32.77
N ARG A 229 4.85 -13.63 33.04
CA ARG A 229 3.84 -14.31 33.87
C ARG A 229 3.87 -13.83 35.31
N LYS A 230 5.05 -13.55 35.86
CA LYS A 230 5.22 -13.06 37.24
C LYS A 230 4.57 -11.70 37.46
N ILE A 231 4.53 -10.84 36.43
CA ILE A 231 3.85 -9.54 36.47
C ILE A 231 2.39 -9.63 35.99
N GLY A 232 1.83 -10.83 35.86
CA GLY A 232 0.42 -11.04 35.52
C GLY A 232 0.07 -10.93 34.04
N SER A 233 1.06 -10.81 33.14
CA SER A 233 0.80 -10.71 31.69
C SER A 233 0.48 -12.06 31.05
N ALA A 234 -0.43 -12.05 30.07
CA ALA A 234 -0.64 -13.18 29.18
C ALA A 234 0.52 -13.29 28.19
N VAL A 235 0.98 -14.51 27.89
CA VAL A 235 2.00 -14.77 26.87
C VAL A 235 1.34 -15.49 25.71
N VAL A 236 1.37 -14.89 24.52
CA VAL A 236 0.62 -15.37 23.35
C VAL A 236 1.48 -15.33 22.09
N SER A 237 1.10 -16.13 21.09
CA SER A 237 1.70 -16.12 19.76
C SER A 237 0.96 -15.21 18.79
N SER A 238 1.56 -14.92 17.63
CA SER A 238 0.88 -14.23 16.52
C SER A 238 -0.39 -14.95 16.04
N GLU A 239 -0.45 -16.28 16.16
CA GLU A 239 -1.66 -17.05 15.82
C GLU A 239 -2.86 -16.57 16.63
N TRP A 240 -2.69 -16.31 17.93
CA TRP A 240 -3.76 -15.79 18.77
C TRP A 240 -4.31 -14.48 18.22
N LEU A 241 -3.43 -13.55 17.83
CA LEU A 241 -3.84 -12.25 17.29
C LEU A 241 -4.54 -12.37 15.94
N ILE A 242 -4.10 -13.31 15.10
CA ILE A 242 -4.72 -13.57 13.79
C ILE A 242 -6.13 -14.12 13.99
N GLN A 243 -6.30 -15.11 14.86
CA GLN A 243 -7.60 -15.75 15.09
C GLN A 243 -8.63 -14.78 15.70
N VAL A 244 -8.22 -13.88 16.60
CA VAL A 244 -9.15 -12.87 17.16
C VAL A 244 -9.44 -11.72 16.18
N SER A 245 -8.70 -11.63 15.07
CA SER A 245 -8.93 -10.63 14.02
C SER A 245 -9.93 -11.10 12.95
N PHE A 246 -10.37 -12.37 13.02
CA PHE A 246 -11.37 -12.95 12.14
C PHE A 246 -12.80 -12.66 12.63
#